data_AF-A0A926D4Z9-F1
#
_entry.id   AF-A0A926D4Z9-F1
#
_cell.length_a   1.000
_cell.length_b   1.000
_cell.length_c   1.000
_cell.angle_alpha   90.00
_cell.angle_beta   90.00
_cell.angle_gamma   90.00
#
_symmetry.space_group_name_H-M   'P 1'
#
loop_
_entity.id
_entity.type
_entity.pdbx_description
1 polymer ?
#
loop_
_entity_poly.entity_id
_entity_poly.type
_entity_poly.pdbx_seq_one_letter_code
_entity_poly.pdbx_strand_id
1 'polypeptide(L)'
;MQIRSSKESDKHFVQERLAQYNASYPEGSEDLSFHLEDEKGRCVGGIVASMEGRTVRLDYFWVEPTLRHKGYGSMLLDHLERAARGLGARQMEVNTYSFQTPDFYNKRGYKEFARVKTSQKDQVRHYFVKNLASTARTEWEKMLQGEAFDMCDPEILTAHDRAVRTLKNFHEVPPGHQTQLSSILGELMGVCGRNLLVNRPFHCEFGSNIKIGNDVFIHSDCILLDYGEIRIGNRVIIEAGVKISTLERSLGANDRIAYDEHGSTHYPAYARPIMLGDDVWIGTGTVICAGIAIGSNVVIGPGSVVNQNIPSNSIAYGVPCKISRKTRRDG
;
A
#
# COMPACT_ATOMS: atom_id res chain seq x y z
N MET A 1 10.72 -48.36 -9.83
CA MET A 1 10.17 -47.25 -10.65
C MET A 1 10.77 -47.33 -12.05
N GLN A 2 10.03 -46.96 -13.09
CA GLN A 2 10.51 -46.90 -14.47
C GLN A 2 10.23 -45.52 -15.05
N ILE A 3 11.22 -44.91 -15.72
CA ILE A 3 11.07 -43.61 -16.40
C ILE A 3 10.52 -43.85 -17.81
N ARG A 4 9.51 -43.08 -18.22
CA ARG A 4 8.89 -43.14 -19.55
C ARG A 4 8.68 -41.73 -20.10
N SER A 5 8.61 -41.60 -21.42
CA SER A 5 8.25 -40.33 -22.07
C SER A 5 6.80 -39.94 -21.75
N SER A 6 6.58 -38.68 -21.36
CA SER A 6 5.27 -38.15 -20.98
C SER A 6 4.36 -37.92 -22.20
N LYS A 7 3.12 -38.38 -22.11
CA LYS A 7 2.01 -37.91 -22.96
C LYS A 7 1.47 -36.58 -22.45
N GLU A 8 0.61 -35.92 -23.21
CA GLU A 8 0.07 -34.60 -22.83
C GLU A 8 -0.69 -34.64 -21.49
N SER A 9 -1.44 -35.72 -21.24
CA SER A 9 -2.10 -35.98 -19.96
C SER A 9 -1.11 -36.07 -18.79
N ASP A 10 0.05 -36.69 -19.02
CA ASP A 10 1.07 -36.87 -17.99
C ASP A 10 1.76 -35.54 -17.68
N LYS A 11 1.99 -34.69 -18.70
CA LYS A 11 2.50 -33.33 -18.51
C LYS A 11 1.52 -32.48 -17.70
N HIS A 12 0.24 -32.53 -18.06
CA HIS A 12 -0.80 -31.78 -17.36
C HIS A 12 -0.90 -32.23 -15.90
N PHE A 13 -0.88 -33.54 -15.63
CA PHE A 13 -0.84 -34.07 -14.27
C PHE A 13 0.37 -33.55 -13.48
N VAL A 14 1.58 -33.57 -14.05
CA VAL A 14 2.77 -33.04 -13.37
C VAL A 14 2.64 -31.54 -13.10
N GLN A 15 2.16 -30.76 -14.06
CA GLN A 15 1.91 -29.32 -13.91
C GLN A 15 0.89 -29.03 -12.82
N GLU A 16 -0.22 -29.75 -12.81
CA GLU A 16 -1.30 -29.58 -11.82
C GLU A 16 -0.82 -29.94 -10.42
N ARG A 17 -0.09 -31.04 -10.26
CA ARG A 17 0.46 -31.45 -8.96
C ARG A 17 1.51 -30.46 -8.45
N LEU A 18 2.35 -29.92 -9.34
CA LEU A 18 3.27 -28.85 -8.98
C LEU A 18 2.52 -27.57 -8.62
N ALA A 19 1.47 -27.20 -9.35
CA ALA A 19 0.65 -26.03 -9.04
C ALA A 19 -0.06 -26.18 -7.69
N GLN A 20 -0.63 -27.36 -7.38
CA GLN A 20 -1.24 -27.66 -6.08
C GLN A 20 -0.21 -27.63 -4.94
N TYR A 21 0.98 -28.18 -5.17
CA TYR A 21 2.07 -28.11 -4.20
C TYR A 21 2.53 -26.66 -3.97
N ASN A 22 2.73 -25.89 -5.04
CA ASN A 22 3.11 -24.48 -4.95
C ASN A 22 1.99 -23.63 -4.34
N ALA A 23 0.72 -23.96 -4.56
CA ALA A 23 -0.41 -23.29 -3.91
C ALA A 23 -0.41 -23.45 -2.38
N SER A 24 0.29 -24.48 -1.85
CA SER A 24 0.52 -24.60 -0.40
C SER A 24 1.61 -23.66 0.13
N TYR A 25 2.34 -22.99 -0.75
CA TYR A 25 3.28 -21.89 -0.47
C TYR A 25 2.66 -20.59 -0.98
N PRO A 26 1.92 -19.85 -0.14
CA PRO A 26 1.23 -18.65 -0.58
C PRO A 26 2.25 -17.52 -0.86
N GLU A 27 2.75 -17.47 -2.09
CA GLU A 27 3.22 -16.22 -2.68
C GLU A 27 2.14 -15.77 -3.66
N GLY A 28 1.25 -14.90 -3.19
CA GLY A 28 0.34 -14.20 -4.08
C GLY A 28 1.16 -13.46 -5.14
N SER A 29 0.73 -13.54 -6.39
CA SER A 29 1.29 -12.77 -7.49
C SER A 29 0.49 -11.48 -7.64
N GLU A 30 1.11 -10.33 -7.41
CA GLU A 30 0.50 -9.02 -7.71
C GLU A 30 0.83 -8.63 -9.14
N ASP A 31 -0.16 -8.18 -9.91
CA ASP A 31 0.05 -7.63 -11.26
C ASP A 31 0.51 -6.18 -11.17
N LEU A 32 1.59 -5.86 -11.88
CA LEU A 32 2.21 -4.53 -11.97
C LEU A 32 2.38 -4.15 -13.45
N SER A 33 1.31 -4.30 -14.21
CA SER A 33 1.28 -3.98 -15.63
C SER A 33 0.77 -2.57 -15.89
N PHE A 34 1.49 -1.81 -16.71
CA PHE A 34 1.17 -0.42 -17.05
C PHE A 34 1.33 -0.19 -18.55
N HIS A 35 0.52 0.72 -19.13
CA HIS A 35 0.60 1.06 -20.54
C HIS A 35 0.58 2.57 -20.78
N LEU A 36 1.02 2.94 -21.97
CA LEU A 36 0.93 4.29 -22.51
C LEU A 36 -0.25 4.37 -23.45
N GLU A 37 -1.08 5.38 -23.30
CA GLU A 37 -2.15 5.69 -24.23
C GLU A 37 -1.83 6.96 -25.02
N ASP A 38 -2.22 6.98 -26.29
CA ASP A 38 -2.23 8.22 -27.08
C ASP A 38 -3.51 9.04 -26.81
N GLU A 39 -3.60 10.24 -27.40
CA GLU A 39 -4.77 11.13 -27.27
C GLU A 39 -6.10 10.50 -27.73
N LYS A 40 -6.05 9.38 -28.47
CA LYS A 40 -7.21 8.63 -28.95
C LYS A 40 -7.52 7.41 -28.08
N GLY A 41 -6.84 7.26 -26.94
CA GLY A 41 -7.00 6.13 -26.01
C GLY A 41 -6.41 4.82 -26.54
N ARG A 42 -5.50 4.85 -27.51
CA ARG A 42 -4.88 3.63 -28.05
C ARG A 42 -3.60 3.30 -27.29
N CYS A 43 -3.42 2.03 -26.93
CA CYS A 43 -2.18 1.55 -26.34
C CYS A 43 -1.01 1.65 -27.35
N VAL A 44 0.01 2.46 -27.02
CA VAL A 44 1.20 2.73 -27.85
C VAL A 44 2.50 2.26 -27.20
N GLY A 45 2.40 1.56 -26.08
CA GLY A 45 3.52 1.03 -25.33
C GLY A 45 3.06 0.49 -23.99
N GLY A 46 3.88 -0.34 -23.35
CA GLY A 46 3.57 -0.86 -22.04
C GLY A 46 4.65 -1.75 -21.46
N ILE A 47 4.49 -2.01 -20.18
CA ILE A 47 5.31 -2.87 -19.35
C ILE A 47 4.38 -3.85 -18.64
N VAL A 48 4.73 -5.13 -18.68
CA VAL A 48 4.01 -6.21 -18.02
C VAL A 48 4.97 -6.83 -17.02
N ALA A 49 4.56 -6.82 -15.77
CA ALA A 49 5.36 -7.31 -14.67
C ALA A 49 4.48 -7.93 -13.59
N SER A 50 5.03 -8.91 -12.88
CA SER A 50 4.38 -9.53 -11.74
C SER A 50 5.31 -9.48 -10.53
N MET A 51 4.73 -9.41 -9.34
CA MET A 51 5.46 -9.44 -8.08
C MET A 51 5.15 -10.71 -7.32
N GLU A 52 6.19 -11.48 -7.02
CA GLU A 52 6.16 -12.67 -6.17
C GLU A 52 7.01 -12.36 -4.92
N GLY A 53 6.41 -12.43 -3.74
CA GLY A 53 7.08 -12.11 -2.49
C GLY A 53 7.58 -10.67 -2.42
N ARG A 54 8.91 -10.46 -2.52
CA ARG A 54 9.56 -9.13 -2.54
C ARG A 54 10.31 -8.84 -3.85
N THR A 55 10.04 -9.62 -4.88
CA THR A 55 10.73 -9.58 -6.17
C THR A 55 9.73 -9.30 -7.27
N VAL A 56 10.02 -8.28 -8.09
CA VAL A 56 9.24 -8.04 -9.32
C VAL A 56 9.97 -8.64 -10.50
N ARG A 57 9.25 -9.41 -11.32
CA ARG A 57 9.73 -9.93 -12.60
C ARG A 57 9.11 -9.10 -13.73
N LEU A 58 9.95 -8.55 -14.58
CA LEU A 58 9.53 -7.88 -15.82
C LEU A 58 9.47 -8.92 -16.94
N ASP A 59 8.27 -9.18 -17.44
CA ASP A 59 8.00 -10.19 -18.47
C ASP A 59 7.99 -9.60 -19.87
N TYR A 60 7.29 -8.48 -20.06
CA TYR A 60 7.21 -7.79 -21.35
C TYR A 60 7.44 -6.31 -21.19
N PHE A 61 8.15 -5.72 -22.14
CA PHE A 61 8.34 -4.29 -22.19
C PHE A 61 8.52 -3.84 -23.63
N TRP A 62 7.67 -2.90 -24.06
CA TRP A 62 7.63 -2.48 -25.44
C TRP A 62 7.11 -1.04 -25.57
N VAL A 63 7.66 -0.32 -26.53
CA VAL A 63 7.23 1.04 -26.90
C VAL A 63 7.23 1.15 -28.42
N GLU A 64 6.20 1.79 -28.97
CA GLU A 64 6.05 2.09 -30.40
C GLU A 64 7.35 2.70 -30.97
N PRO A 65 7.86 2.21 -32.12
CA PRO A 65 9.14 2.68 -32.68
C PRO A 65 9.24 4.20 -32.83
N THR A 66 8.15 4.88 -33.20
CA THR A 66 8.09 6.34 -33.39
C THR A 66 8.16 7.14 -32.09
N LEU A 67 8.00 6.47 -30.95
CA LEU A 67 8.05 7.04 -29.61
C LEU A 67 9.35 6.70 -28.87
N ARG A 68 10.20 5.84 -29.43
CA ARG A 68 11.49 5.50 -28.83
C ARG A 68 12.41 6.72 -28.80
N HIS A 69 13.34 6.72 -27.84
CA HIS A 69 14.28 7.82 -27.58
C HIS A 69 13.65 9.15 -27.15
N LYS A 70 12.33 9.20 -26.92
CA LYS A 70 11.62 10.35 -26.35
C LYS A 70 11.42 10.25 -24.83
N GLY A 71 12.07 9.31 -24.16
CA GLY A 71 12.00 9.13 -22.70
C GLY A 71 10.89 8.21 -22.19
N TYR A 72 9.87 7.88 -22.98
CA TYR A 72 8.72 7.06 -22.55
C TYR A 72 9.08 5.69 -21.95
N GLY A 73 10.12 5.03 -22.47
CA GLY A 73 10.59 3.78 -21.88
C GLY A 73 11.18 3.96 -20.47
N SER A 74 11.90 5.05 -20.24
CA SER A 74 12.42 5.37 -18.90
C SER A 74 11.27 5.70 -17.95
N MET A 75 10.28 6.46 -18.44
CA MET A 75 9.08 6.81 -17.69
C MET A 75 8.29 5.58 -17.22
N LEU A 76 8.03 4.62 -18.11
CA LEU A 76 7.37 3.35 -17.75
C LEU A 76 8.16 2.56 -16.70
N LEU A 77 9.49 2.48 -16.86
CA LEU A 77 10.33 1.76 -15.89
C LEU A 77 10.39 2.48 -14.53
N ASP A 78 10.51 3.81 -14.52
CA ASP A 78 10.46 4.62 -13.28
C ASP A 78 9.10 4.48 -12.57
N HIS A 79 8.01 4.43 -13.32
CA HIS A 79 6.68 4.19 -12.78
C HIS A 79 6.58 2.80 -12.14
N LEU A 80 6.98 1.75 -12.86
CA LEU A 80 7.00 0.39 -12.34
C LEU A 80 7.87 0.26 -11.08
N GLU A 81 9.07 0.84 -11.08
CA GLU A 81 9.97 0.80 -9.92
C GLU A 81 9.34 1.45 -8.68
N ARG A 82 8.63 2.58 -8.84
CA ARG A 82 7.94 3.26 -7.74
C ARG A 82 6.72 2.46 -7.26
N ALA A 83 5.89 1.97 -8.18
CA ALA A 83 4.76 1.11 -7.86
C ALA A 83 5.19 -0.15 -7.10
N ALA A 84 6.27 -0.81 -7.55
CA ALA A 84 6.87 -1.96 -6.88
C ALA A 84 7.28 -1.66 -5.44
N ARG A 85 7.89 -0.49 -5.18
CA ARG A 85 8.23 -0.06 -3.81
C ARG A 85 6.98 0.11 -2.94
N GLY A 86 5.87 0.59 -3.51
CA GLY A 86 4.58 0.74 -2.81
C GLY A 86 4.02 -0.58 -2.27
N LEU A 87 4.34 -1.69 -2.94
CA LEU A 87 4.01 -3.05 -2.47
C LEU A 87 5.09 -3.67 -1.57
N GLY A 88 6.16 -2.94 -1.26
CA GLY A 88 7.28 -3.42 -0.43
C GLY A 88 8.29 -4.30 -1.17
N ALA A 89 8.35 -4.22 -2.51
CA ALA A 89 9.36 -4.90 -3.29
C ALA A 89 10.77 -4.40 -2.94
N ARG A 90 11.74 -5.33 -2.90
CA ARG A 90 13.15 -5.03 -2.62
C ARG A 90 14.04 -5.18 -3.84
N GLN A 91 13.59 -5.91 -4.84
CA GLN A 91 14.37 -6.12 -6.04
C GLN A 91 13.49 -6.31 -7.26
N MET A 92 14.09 -6.07 -8.42
CA MET A 92 13.52 -6.33 -9.73
C MET A 92 14.45 -7.18 -10.56
N GLU A 93 13.86 -8.09 -11.33
CA GLU A 93 14.55 -8.98 -12.24
C GLU A 93 14.02 -8.78 -13.65
N VAL A 94 14.93 -8.76 -14.62
CA VAL A 94 14.57 -8.69 -16.03
C VAL A 94 15.50 -9.58 -16.83
N ASN A 95 14.95 -10.25 -17.83
CA ASN A 95 15.75 -10.90 -18.86
C ASN A 95 15.46 -10.26 -20.22
N THR A 96 16.50 -10.11 -21.04
CA THR A 96 16.39 -9.47 -22.36
C THR A 96 17.41 -10.07 -23.32
N TYR A 97 17.08 -10.12 -24.61
CA TYR A 97 18.01 -10.58 -25.64
C TYR A 97 18.95 -9.46 -26.10
N SER A 98 20.11 -9.84 -26.61
CA SER A 98 21.11 -8.89 -27.11
C SER A 98 20.59 -7.94 -28.20
N PHE A 99 19.64 -8.37 -29.03
CA PHE A 99 19.08 -7.56 -30.13
C PHE A 99 17.98 -6.58 -29.67
N GLN A 100 17.55 -6.65 -28.41
CA GLN A 100 16.62 -5.69 -27.84
C GLN A 100 17.44 -4.46 -27.42
N THR A 101 17.70 -4.24 -26.13
CA THR A 101 18.62 -3.18 -25.68
C THR A 101 19.12 -3.45 -24.25
N PRO A 102 20.06 -4.39 -24.03
CA PRO A 102 20.58 -4.66 -22.68
C PRO A 102 21.17 -3.42 -21.99
N ASP A 103 21.79 -2.53 -22.78
CA ASP A 103 22.37 -1.27 -22.30
C ASP A 103 21.36 -0.29 -21.69
N PHE A 104 20.08 -0.40 -22.07
CA PHE A 104 19.02 0.39 -21.45
C PHE A 104 18.94 0.09 -19.94
N TYR A 105 18.94 -1.19 -19.56
CA TYR A 105 18.87 -1.59 -18.16
C TYR A 105 20.14 -1.22 -17.38
N ASN A 106 21.32 -1.40 -17.99
CA ASN A 106 22.60 -0.98 -17.39
C ASN A 106 22.59 0.51 -17.01
N LYS A 107 22.16 1.39 -17.92
CA LYS A 107 22.04 2.84 -17.67
C LYS A 107 21.05 3.19 -16.56
N ARG A 108 20.14 2.28 -16.25
CA ARG A 108 19.10 2.42 -15.23
C ARG A 108 19.46 1.78 -13.90
N GLY A 109 20.72 1.35 -13.75
CA GLY A 109 21.25 0.81 -12.49
C GLY A 109 20.97 -0.67 -12.28
N TYR A 110 20.48 -1.38 -13.29
CA TYR A 110 20.39 -2.83 -13.25
C TYR A 110 21.78 -3.44 -13.45
N LYS A 111 22.09 -4.48 -12.68
CA LYS A 111 23.35 -5.22 -12.75
C LYS A 111 23.10 -6.56 -13.42
N GLU A 112 23.89 -6.85 -14.44
CA GLU A 112 23.86 -8.16 -15.08
C GLU A 112 24.46 -9.21 -14.15
N PHE A 113 23.80 -10.35 -13.98
CA PHE A 113 24.29 -11.47 -13.17
C PHE A 113 24.48 -12.76 -13.97
N ALA A 114 23.83 -12.90 -15.12
CA ALA A 114 23.99 -14.07 -15.98
C ALA A 114 23.79 -13.75 -17.47
N ARG A 115 24.44 -14.55 -18.32
CA ARG A 115 24.22 -14.59 -19.77
C ARG A 115 24.12 -16.04 -20.24
N VAL A 116 23.15 -16.33 -21.10
CA VAL A 116 22.93 -17.67 -21.65
C VAL A 116 22.92 -17.57 -23.18
N LYS A 117 23.83 -18.31 -23.83
CA LYS A 117 23.79 -18.49 -25.28
C LYS A 117 22.63 -19.42 -25.64
N THR A 118 21.74 -18.98 -26.51
CA THR A 118 20.63 -19.79 -26.98
C THR A 118 21.03 -20.55 -28.24
N SER A 119 20.55 -21.80 -28.36
CA SER A 119 20.81 -22.67 -29.52
C SER A 119 20.20 -22.16 -30.84
N GLN A 120 19.24 -21.22 -30.77
CA GLN A 120 18.68 -20.57 -31.94
C GLN A 120 19.45 -19.27 -32.24
N LYS A 121 20.06 -19.19 -33.42
CA LYS A 121 20.61 -17.96 -34.05
C LYS A 121 21.75 -17.24 -33.30
N ASP A 122 22.60 -17.94 -32.52
CA ASP A 122 23.70 -17.33 -31.76
C ASP A 122 23.30 -16.15 -30.84
N GLN A 123 22.04 -16.11 -30.42
CA GLN A 123 21.55 -15.04 -29.56
C GLN A 123 21.98 -15.25 -28.12
N VAL A 124 22.25 -14.16 -27.41
CA VAL A 124 22.54 -14.19 -25.97
C VAL A 124 21.35 -13.60 -25.23
N ARG A 125 20.85 -14.34 -24.23
CA ARG A 125 19.88 -13.84 -23.26
C ARG A 125 20.65 -13.34 -22.04
N HIS A 126 20.44 -12.09 -21.70
CA HIS A 126 21.03 -11.39 -20.57
C HIS A 126 20.03 -11.37 -19.42
N TYR A 127 20.52 -11.55 -18.20
CA TYR A 127 19.72 -11.51 -16.98
C TYR A 127 20.26 -10.45 -16.06
N PHE A 128 19.36 -9.58 -15.61
CA PHE A 128 19.67 -8.43 -14.80
C PHE A 128 18.86 -8.43 -13.51
N VAL A 129 19.46 -7.85 -12.48
CA VAL A 129 18.82 -7.59 -11.19
C VAL A 129 19.07 -6.14 -10.78
N LYS A 130 18.08 -5.50 -10.17
CA LYS A 130 18.22 -4.19 -9.52
C LYS A 130 17.70 -4.29 -8.10
N ASN A 131 18.50 -3.80 -7.16
CA ASN A 131 18.04 -3.58 -5.79
C ASN A 131 17.26 -2.26 -5.75
N LEU A 132 16.04 -2.29 -5.22
CA LEU A 132 15.17 -1.12 -5.13
C LEU A 132 15.42 -0.28 -3.86
N ALA A 133 16.27 -0.74 -2.93
CA ALA A 133 16.77 0.05 -1.81
C ALA A 133 17.58 1.24 -2.34
N SER A 134 16.91 2.37 -2.44
CA SER A 134 17.42 3.65 -2.92
C SER A 134 18.24 4.36 -1.84
N THR A 135 19.20 5.20 -2.23
CA THR A 135 19.87 6.16 -1.32
C THR A 135 19.11 7.49 -1.21
N ALA A 136 18.24 7.80 -2.18
CA ALA A 136 17.32 8.94 -2.13
C ALA A 136 15.99 8.51 -1.50
N ARG A 137 15.43 9.37 -0.65
CA ARG A 137 14.20 9.05 0.08
C ARG A 137 12.99 8.93 -0.84
N THR A 138 12.22 7.86 -0.67
CA THR A 138 10.98 7.62 -1.43
C THR A 138 9.83 8.52 -0.94
N GLU A 139 8.72 8.59 -1.67
CA GLU A 139 7.58 9.39 -1.25
C GLU A 139 6.92 8.78 0.00
N TRP A 140 6.89 7.45 0.08
CA TRP A 140 6.45 6.75 1.28
C TRP A 140 7.33 7.08 2.50
N GLU A 141 8.64 7.14 2.33
CA GLU A 141 9.57 7.51 3.41
C GLU A 141 9.40 8.98 3.84
N LYS A 142 9.23 9.90 2.89
CA LYS A 142 8.93 11.32 3.18
C LYS A 142 7.63 11.44 3.97
N MET A 143 6.58 10.74 3.52
CA MET A 143 5.28 10.67 4.19
C MET A 143 5.45 10.22 5.65
N LEU A 144 6.10 9.09 5.91
CA LEU A 144 6.28 8.58 7.27
C LEU A 144 7.11 9.50 8.18
N GLN A 145 8.01 10.31 7.62
CA GLN A 145 8.79 11.32 8.37
C GLN A 145 8.03 12.64 8.55
N GLY A 146 6.83 12.78 8.01
CA GLY A 146 6.04 14.01 8.06
C GLY A 146 6.58 15.14 7.18
N GLU A 147 7.44 14.80 6.21
CA GLU A 147 7.89 15.70 5.15
C GLU A 147 6.80 15.82 4.07
N ALA A 148 6.93 16.82 3.19
CA ALA A 148 6.03 16.94 2.04
C ALA A 148 6.23 15.75 1.10
N PHE A 149 5.14 15.07 0.75
CA PHE A 149 5.12 13.99 -0.22
C PHE A 149 4.01 14.22 -1.25
N ASP A 150 4.15 13.64 -2.43
CA ASP A 150 3.12 13.65 -3.47
C ASP A 150 2.18 12.45 -3.30
N MET A 151 0.91 12.71 -2.99
CA MET A 151 -0.09 11.65 -2.81
C MET A 151 -0.42 10.90 -4.12
N CYS A 152 -0.09 11.47 -5.28
CA CYS A 152 -0.29 10.84 -6.57
C CYS A 152 0.96 10.12 -7.09
N ASP A 153 2.02 10.00 -6.28
CA ASP A 153 3.16 9.18 -6.66
C ASP A 153 2.74 7.70 -6.82
N PRO A 154 3.26 6.97 -7.84
CA PRO A 154 2.90 5.57 -8.06
C PRO A 154 3.15 4.67 -6.85
N GLU A 155 4.13 4.96 -6.02
CA GLU A 155 4.38 4.24 -4.76
C GLU A 155 3.16 4.34 -3.82
N ILE A 156 2.61 5.54 -3.67
CA ILE A 156 1.47 5.82 -2.78
C ILE A 156 0.18 5.23 -3.36
N LEU A 157 -0.09 5.47 -4.65
CA LEU A 157 -1.31 4.98 -5.31
C LEU A 157 -1.38 3.45 -5.32
N THR A 158 -0.26 2.76 -5.58
CA THR A 158 -0.23 1.30 -5.60
C THR A 158 -0.49 0.72 -4.21
N ALA A 159 0.06 1.34 -3.16
CA ALA A 159 -0.21 0.95 -1.77
C ALA A 159 -1.69 1.14 -1.41
N HIS A 160 -2.31 2.24 -1.86
CA HIS A 160 -3.74 2.49 -1.69
C HIS A 160 -4.59 1.44 -2.38
N ASP A 161 -4.31 1.15 -3.66
CA ASP A 161 -5.07 0.18 -4.44
C ASP A 161 -5.02 -1.22 -3.83
N ARG A 162 -3.86 -1.62 -3.27
CA ARG A 162 -3.74 -2.86 -2.49
C ARG A 162 -4.73 -2.87 -1.33
N ALA A 163 -4.77 -1.81 -0.53
CA ALA A 163 -5.66 -1.71 0.63
C ALA A 163 -7.14 -1.76 0.21
N VAL A 164 -7.51 -1.05 -0.86
CA VAL A 164 -8.88 -1.06 -1.41
C VAL A 164 -9.30 -2.47 -1.86
N ARG A 165 -8.41 -3.21 -2.56
CA ARG A 165 -8.68 -4.61 -2.93
C ARG A 165 -8.87 -5.50 -1.71
N THR A 166 -8.01 -5.39 -0.70
CA THR A 166 -8.13 -6.16 0.54
C THR A 166 -9.41 -5.82 1.31
N LEU A 167 -9.80 -4.54 1.38
CA LEU A 167 -11.04 -4.08 2.01
C LEU A 167 -12.28 -4.59 1.28
N LYS A 168 -12.26 -4.67 -0.05
CA LYS A 168 -13.34 -5.29 -0.81
C LYS A 168 -13.57 -6.75 -0.36
N ASN A 169 -12.50 -7.53 -0.27
CA ASN A 169 -12.57 -8.91 0.21
C ASN A 169 -13.11 -8.97 1.65
N PHE A 170 -12.70 -8.04 2.52
CA PHE A 170 -13.20 -7.93 3.89
C PHE A 170 -14.71 -7.65 3.96
N HIS A 171 -15.22 -6.75 3.10
CA HIS A 171 -16.65 -6.40 3.05
C HIS A 171 -17.53 -7.54 2.53
N GLU A 172 -17.02 -8.37 1.61
CA GLU A 172 -17.77 -9.44 0.97
C GLU A 172 -17.87 -10.74 1.80
N VAL A 173 -17.13 -10.86 2.91
CA VAL A 173 -17.14 -12.08 3.76
C VAL A 173 -18.53 -12.35 4.38
N PRO A 174 -19.12 -13.55 4.26
CA PRO A 174 -20.42 -13.84 4.86
C PRO A 174 -20.39 -13.77 6.41
N PRO A 175 -21.51 -13.49 7.07
CA PRO A 175 -21.62 -13.58 8.53
C PRO A 175 -21.12 -14.95 9.07
N GLY A 176 -20.58 -14.96 10.28
CA GLY A 176 -20.09 -16.19 10.95
C GLY A 176 -18.66 -16.62 10.62
N HIS A 177 -17.96 -15.95 9.69
CA HIS A 177 -16.60 -16.31 9.26
C HIS A 177 -15.50 -15.49 9.95
N GLN A 178 -15.49 -15.48 11.29
CA GLN A 178 -14.58 -14.61 12.06
C GLN A 178 -13.09 -14.89 11.79
N THR A 179 -12.69 -16.14 11.62
CA THR A 179 -11.29 -16.51 11.32
C THR A 179 -10.81 -15.90 9.99
N GLN A 180 -11.68 -15.89 8.98
CA GLN A 180 -11.38 -15.29 7.68
C GLN A 180 -11.24 -13.76 7.79
N LEU A 181 -12.14 -13.10 8.54
CA LEU A 181 -12.04 -11.66 8.82
C LEU A 181 -10.72 -11.31 9.51
N SER A 182 -10.33 -12.08 10.53
CA SER A 182 -9.08 -11.88 11.25
C SER A 182 -7.85 -12.07 10.35
N SER A 183 -7.89 -13.03 9.41
CA SER A 183 -6.81 -13.22 8.43
C SER A 183 -6.66 -11.99 7.52
N ILE A 184 -7.78 -11.52 6.94
CA ILE A 184 -7.78 -10.35 6.04
C ILE A 184 -7.32 -9.08 6.78
N LEU A 185 -7.76 -8.88 8.02
CA LEU A 185 -7.30 -7.77 8.86
C LEU A 185 -5.80 -7.88 9.18
N GLY A 186 -5.27 -9.10 9.37
CA GLY A 186 -3.84 -9.33 9.55
C GLY A 186 -2.99 -9.04 8.30
N GLU A 187 -3.56 -9.21 7.11
CA GLU A 187 -2.93 -8.83 5.84
C GLU A 187 -2.97 -7.33 5.58
N LEU A 188 -4.08 -6.68 5.96
CA LEU A 188 -4.33 -5.25 5.76
C LEU A 188 -3.54 -4.38 6.73
N MET A 189 -3.59 -4.69 8.03
CA MET A 189 -3.11 -3.81 9.09
C MET A 189 -1.62 -3.99 9.35
N GLY A 190 -0.93 -2.93 9.77
CA GLY A 190 0.48 -3.01 10.16
C GLY A 190 0.71 -3.87 11.40
N VAL A 191 -0.13 -3.70 12.42
CA VAL A 191 -0.13 -4.52 13.65
C VAL A 191 -1.55 -4.74 14.13
N CYS A 192 -1.90 -6.00 14.39
CA CYS A 192 -3.15 -6.40 15.02
C CYS A 192 -2.86 -7.12 16.36
N GLY A 193 -3.37 -6.57 17.46
CA GLY A 193 -3.43 -7.28 18.72
C GLY A 193 -4.53 -8.34 18.76
N ARG A 194 -4.68 -8.99 19.92
CA ARG A 194 -5.70 -10.02 20.15
C ARG A 194 -7.08 -9.40 20.34
N ASN A 195 -8.12 -10.18 20.06
CA ASN A 195 -9.52 -9.78 20.28
C ASN A 195 -9.89 -8.46 19.57
N LEU A 196 -9.44 -8.30 18.32
CA LEU A 196 -9.85 -7.21 17.45
C LEU A 196 -11.17 -7.54 16.77
N LEU A 197 -12.15 -6.66 16.93
CA LEU A 197 -13.44 -6.72 16.25
C LEU A 197 -13.63 -5.46 15.42
N VAL A 198 -13.84 -5.62 14.12
CA VAL A 198 -14.11 -4.53 13.18
C VAL A 198 -15.40 -4.81 12.46
N ASN A 199 -16.40 -3.98 12.69
CA ASN A 199 -17.67 -4.03 11.97
C ASN A 199 -17.54 -3.40 10.59
N ARG A 200 -18.42 -3.82 9.69
CA ARG A 200 -18.44 -3.40 8.29
C ARG A 200 -19.60 -2.46 8.03
N PRO A 201 -19.49 -1.51 7.08
CA PRO A 201 -18.28 -1.22 6.29
C PRO A 201 -17.19 -0.54 7.15
N PHE A 202 -15.95 -0.67 6.71
CA PHE A 202 -14.77 -0.05 7.32
C PHE A 202 -13.84 0.38 6.19
N HIS A 203 -13.24 1.57 6.30
CA HIS A 203 -12.35 2.11 5.29
C HIS A 203 -11.04 2.59 5.91
N CYS A 204 -9.95 2.38 5.19
CA CYS A 204 -8.64 2.98 5.48
C CYS A 204 -7.90 3.35 4.19
N GLU A 205 -6.85 4.16 4.31
CA GLU A 205 -6.06 4.57 3.15
C GLU A 205 -5.10 3.47 2.70
N PHE A 206 -4.31 2.93 3.64
CA PHE A 206 -3.31 1.89 3.39
C PHE A 206 -3.49 0.66 4.29
N GLY A 207 -4.00 0.85 5.51
CA GLY A 207 -4.08 -0.17 6.55
C GLY A 207 -2.72 -0.47 7.21
N SER A 208 -1.64 -0.52 6.42
CA SER A 208 -0.29 -0.85 6.87
C SER A 208 0.29 0.11 7.91
N ASN A 209 -0.24 1.34 8.01
CA ASN A 209 0.19 2.33 9.01
C ASN A 209 -0.70 2.33 10.26
N ILE A 210 -1.72 1.48 10.32
CA ILE A 210 -2.59 1.29 11.48
C ILE A 210 -1.98 0.22 12.40
N LYS A 211 -1.79 0.59 13.67
CA LYS A 211 -1.26 -0.31 14.72
C LYS A 211 -2.26 -0.38 15.85
N ILE A 212 -2.83 -1.55 16.08
CA ILE A 212 -3.90 -1.77 17.06
C ILE A 212 -3.43 -2.70 18.18
N GLY A 213 -3.70 -2.30 19.43
CA GLY A 213 -3.49 -3.11 20.63
C GLY A 213 -4.49 -4.25 20.78
N ASN A 214 -4.62 -4.77 22.00
CA ASN A 214 -5.53 -5.87 22.34
C ASN A 214 -6.90 -5.35 22.78
N ASP A 215 -7.93 -6.17 22.60
CA ASP A 215 -9.28 -5.94 23.10
C ASP A 215 -9.86 -4.62 22.54
N VAL A 216 -9.84 -4.50 21.21
CA VAL A 216 -10.28 -3.29 20.50
C VAL A 216 -11.53 -3.60 19.68
N PHE A 217 -12.51 -2.69 19.77
CA PHE A 217 -13.73 -2.74 18.99
C PHE A 217 -13.86 -1.49 18.13
N ILE A 218 -14.01 -1.68 16.81
CA ILE A 218 -14.26 -0.62 15.84
C ILE A 218 -15.62 -0.89 15.20
N HIS A 219 -16.57 0.01 15.40
CA HIS A 219 -17.90 -0.12 14.83
C HIS A 219 -17.90 0.22 13.31
N SER A 220 -19.03 -0.02 12.66
CA SER A 220 -19.27 0.26 11.24
C SER A 220 -19.05 1.73 10.86
N ASP A 221 -18.86 1.96 9.58
CA ASP A 221 -18.79 3.27 8.92
C ASP A 221 -17.59 4.13 9.38
N CYS A 222 -16.60 3.51 10.01
CA CYS A 222 -15.36 4.19 10.37
C CYS A 222 -14.44 4.38 9.15
N ILE A 223 -13.78 5.54 9.10
CA ILE A 223 -12.81 5.90 8.06
C ILE A 223 -11.50 6.32 8.72
N LEU A 224 -10.43 5.56 8.49
CA LEU A 224 -9.09 5.81 9.04
C LEU A 224 -8.11 6.16 7.90
N LEU A 225 -7.89 7.45 7.64
CA LEU A 225 -6.92 7.89 6.64
C LEU A 225 -5.52 7.87 7.25
N ASP A 226 -4.81 6.76 7.06
CA ASP A 226 -3.53 6.40 7.70
C ASP A 226 -2.30 6.76 6.85
N TYR A 227 -2.25 7.97 6.28
CA TYR A 227 -1.01 8.51 5.68
C TYR A 227 0.15 8.55 6.67
N GLY A 228 -0.13 8.94 7.91
CA GLY A 228 0.75 8.77 9.05
C GLY A 228 0.32 7.60 9.92
N GLU A 229 1.16 7.24 10.88
CA GLU A 229 0.83 6.19 11.84
C GLU A 229 -0.45 6.53 12.62
N ILE A 230 -1.41 5.61 12.63
CA ILE A 230 -2.55 5.61 13.56
C ILE A 230 -2.28 4.51 14.58
N ARG A 231 -1.89 4.90 15.80
CA ARG A 231 -1.66 3.97 16.90
C ARG A 231 -2.87 3.96 17.83
N ILE A 232 -3.45 2.79 18.03
CA ILE A 232 -4.56 2.53 18.93
C ILE A 232 -4.07 1.61 20.05
N GLY A 233 -4.23 2.04 21.31
CA GLY A 233 -3.87 1.26 22.49
C GLY A 233 -4.76 0.02 22.71
N ASN A 234 -4.79 -0.46 23.95
CA ASN A 234 -5.59 -1.60 24.37
C ASN A 234 -6.92 -1.16 24.97
N ARG A 235 -7.93 -2.03 24.93
CA ARG A 235 -9.26 -1.76 25.52
C ARG A 235 -9.87 -0.48 24.98
N VAL A 236 -9.85 -0.32 23.65
CA VAL A 236 -10.36 0.86 22.96
C VAL A 236 -11.68 0.54 22.26
N ILE A 237 -12.66 1.41 22.40
CA ILE A 237 -13.95 1.33 21.70
C ILE A 237 -14.09 2.55 20.80
N ILE A 238 -14.24 2.31 19.50
CA ILE A 238 -14.51 3.32 18.48
C ILE A 238 -15.91 3.08 17.92
N GLU A 239 -16.82 4.02 18.19
CA GLU A 239 -18.21 3.92 17.78
C GLU A 239 -18.43 4.23 16.29
N ALA A 240 -19.66 4.02 15.82
CA ALA A 240 -19.98 4.09 14.41
C ALA A 240 -19.68 5.46 13.78
N GLY A 241 -19.27 5.48 12.51
CA GLY A 241 -19.12 6.72 11.75
C GLY A 241 -17.95 7.61 12.18
N VAL A 242 -17.01 7.11 13.00
CA VAL A 242 -15.83 7.86 13.43
C VAL A 242 -14.85 8.03 12.27
N LYS A 243 -14.31 9.24 12.12
CA LYS A 243 -13.32 9.59 11.08
C LYS A 243 -12.03 10.01 11.75
N ILE A 244 -10.94 9.35 11.38
CA ILE A 244 -9.58 9.64 11.88
C ILE A 244 -8.73 9.96 10.67
N SER A 245 -8.14 11.15 10.60
CA SER A 245 -7.32 11.55 9.45
C SER A 245 -5.98 12.06 9.91
N THR A 246 -4.92 11.36 9.51
CA THR A 246 -3.53 11.82 9.69
C THR A 246 -3.07 12.75 8.57
N LEU A 247 -3.88 12.93 7.53
CA LEU A 247 -3.58 13.80 6.39
C LEU A 247 -3.74 15.27 6.77
N GLU A 248 -2.71 16.06 6.48
CA GLU A 248 -2.69 17.52 6.55
C GLU A 248 -2.32 18.11 5.18
N ARG A 249 -2.92 19.24 4.82
CA ARG A 249 -2.64 19.98 3.59
C ARG A 249 -2.37 21.45 3.88
N SER A 250 -1.63 22.10 2.99
CA SER A 250 -1.44 23.55 3.07
C SER A 250 -2.78 24.29 3.01
N LEU A 251 -2.89 25.32 3.84
CA LEU A 251 -4.03 26.25 3.83
C LEU A 251 -3.99 27.15 2.58
N GLY A 252 -2.79 27.44 2.06
CA GLY A 252 -2.59 28.19 0.82
C GLY A 252 -3.08 27.40 -0.39
N ALA A 253 -3.98 27.98 -1.19
CA ALA A 253 -4.56 27.29 -2.35
C ALA A 253 -3.50 26.90 -3.39
N ASN A 254 -2.52 27.77 -3.62
CA ASN A 254 -1.44 27.55 -4.59
C ASN A 254 -0.44 26.47 -4.14
N ASP A 255 -0.40 26.16 -2.85
CA ASP A 255 0.51 25.15 -2.30
C ASP A 255 -0.15 23.76 -2.25
N ARG A 256 -1.45 23.65 -2.56
CA ARG A 256 -2.18 22.36 -2.55
C ARG A 256 -2.05 21.58 -3.85
N ILE A 257 -1.75 22.28 -4.95
CA ILE A 257 -1.57 21.71 -6.27
C ILE A 257 -0.34 22.39 -6.86
N ALA A 258 0.72 21.63 -7.07
CA ALA A 258 1.94 22.10 -7.71
C ALA A 258 2.03 21.56 -9.14
N TYR A 259 2.77 22.26 -9.98
CA TYR A 259 3.03 21.84 -11.36
C TYR A 259 4.53 21.76 -11.56
N ASP A 260 5.02 20.66 -12.13
CA ASP A 260 6.42 20.58 -12.54
C ASP A 260 6.66 21.35 -13.86
N GLU A 261 7.92 21.43 -14.26
CA GLU A 261 8.37 22.05 -15.50
C GLU A 261 7.81 21.38 -16.78
N HIS A 262 7.25 20.18 -16.66
CA HIS A 262 6.65 19.41 -17.74
C HIS A 262 5.12 19.49 -17.74
N GLY A 263 4.51 20.23 -16.81
CA GLY A 263 3.06 20.37 -16.65
C GLY A 263 2.40 19.22 -15.90
N SER A 264 3.17 18.29 -15.31
CA SER A 264 2.63 17.25 -14.43
C SER A 264 2.09 17.89 -13.16
N THR A 265 0.95 17.40 -12.69
CA THR A 265 0.30 17.90 -11.48
C THR A 265 0.74 17.09 -10.27
N HIS A 266 1.19 17.77 -9.22
CA HIS A 266 1.61 17.20 -7.94
C HIS A 266 0.65 17.64 -6.84
N TYR A 267 0.37 16.73 -5.91
CA TYR A 267 -0.59 16.95 -4.84
C TYR A 267 0.14 16.84 -3.49
N PRO A 268 0.91 17.88 -3.10
CA PRO A 268 1.70 17.86 -1.89
C PRO A 268 0.81 17.74 -0.64
N ALA A 269 1.20 16.85 0.25
CA ALA A 269 0.54 16.63 1.53
C ALA A 269 1.56 16.35 2.64
N TYR A 270 1.08 16.36 3.88
CA TYR A 270 1.85 16.01 5.06
C TYR A 270 1.10 14.97 5.88
N ALA A 271 1.84 14.04 6.47
CA ALA A 271 1.29 13.10 7.42
C ALA A 271 1.61 13.54 8.85
N ARG A 272 0.60 13.57 9.71
CA ARG A 272 0.71 13.85 11.15
C ARG A 272 0.12 12.69 11.94
N PRO A 273 0.97 11.86 12.57
CA PRO A 273 0.53 10.68 13.30
C PRO A 273 -0.52 10.97 14.37
N ILE A 274 -1.39 9.99 14.62
CA ILE A 274 -2.42 10.05 15.68
C ILE A 274 -2.17 8.91 16.66
N MET A 275 -2.27 9.22 17.95
CA MET A 275 -2.07 8.25 19.03
C MET A 275 -3.28 8.23 19.96
N LEU A 276 -3.89 7.05 20.13
CA LEU A 276 -4.90 6.78 21.14
C LEU A 276 -4.28 5.88 22.22
N GLY A 277 -4.35 6.32 23.48
CA GLY A 277 -3.94 5.53 24.64
C GLY A 277 -4.84 4.33 24.90
N ASP A 278 -4.62 3.69 26.04
CA ASP A 278 -5.45 2.57 26.50
C ASP A 278 -6.77 3.07 27.11
N ASP A 279 -7.80 2.22 27.18
CA ASP A 279 -9.08 2.54 27.86
C ASP A 279 -9.78 3.77 27.26
N VAL A 280 -9.68 3.96 25.94
CA VAL A 280 -10.27 5.10 25.24
C VAL A 280 -11.64 4.71 24.67
N TRP A 281 -12.64 5.57 24.85
CA TRP A 281 -13.93 5.47 24.17
C TRP A 281 -14.16 6.69 23.28
N ILE A 282 -14.37 6.45 21.99
CA ILE A 282 -14.66 7.48 20.98
C ILE A 282 -16.11 7.35 20.54
N GLY A 283 -16.94 8.35 20.88
CA GLY A 283 -18.35 8.36 20.56
C GLY A 283 -18.67 8.51 19.08
N THR A 284 -19.87 8.09 18.70
CA THR A 284 -20.37 8.01 17.31
C THR A 284 -20.17 9.32 16.54
N GLY A 285 -19.75 9.23 15.28
CA GLY A 285 -19.64 10.39 14.38
C GLY A 285 -18.54 11.40 14.74
N THR A 286 -17.61 11.05 15.64
CA THR A 286 -16.47 11.90 16.01
C THR A 286 -15.49 12.03 14.85
N VAL A 287 -14.90 13.21 14.69
CA VAL A 287 -13.78 13.48 13.77
C VAL A 287 -12.52 13.78 14.59
N ILE A 288 -11.43 13.07 14.32
CA ILE A 288 -10.11 13.32 14.91
C ILE A 288 -9.19 13.89 13.83
N CYS A 289 -8.71 15.11 14.06
CA CYS A 289 -7.81 15.81 13.15
C CYS A 289 -6.38 15.25 13.20
N ALA A 290 -5.58 15.64 12.20
CA ALA A 290 -4.21 15.19 12.06
C ALA A 290 -3.32 15.63 13.24
N GLY A 291 -2.38 14.78 13.66
CA GLY A 291 -1.39 15.12 14.69
C GLY A 291 -1.88 15.04 16.15
N ILE A 292 -3.07 14.49 16.38
CA ILE A 292 -3.69 14.48 17.71
C ILE A 292 -3.24 13.27 18.54
N ALA A 293 -2.87 13.55 19.79
CA ALA A 293 -2.66 12.57 20.83
C ALA A 293 -3.80 12.59 21.86
N ILE A 294 -4.43 11.44 22.06
CA ILE A 294 -5.44 11.19 23.09
C ILE A 294 -4.82 10.23 24.12
N GLY A 295 -4.68 10.69 25.36
CA GLY A 295 -4.14 9.88 26.45
C GLY A 295 -5.08 8.76 26.88
N SER A 296 -4.59 7.88 27.77
CA SER A 296 -5.39 6.76 28.29
C SER A 296 -6.56 7.18 29.19
N ASN A 297 -7.57 6.31 29.31
CA ASN A 297 -8.79 6.52 30.11
C ASN A 297 -9.53 7.81 29.70
N VAL A 298 -9.70 8.01 28.39
CA VAL A 298 -10.36 9.20 27.83
C VAL A 298 -11.69 8.82 27.19
N VAL A 299 -12.69 9.66 27.44
CA VAL A 299 -13.99 9.60 26.77
C VAL A 299 -14.14 10.80 25.85
N ILE A 300 -14.35 10.55 24.56
CA ILE A 300 -14.75 11.58 23.59
C ILE A 300 -16.24 11.43 23.30
N GLY A 301 -17.01 12.48 23.57
CA GLY A 301 -18.45 12.46 23.32
C GLY A 301 -18.80 12.38 21.83
N PRO A 302 -19.96 11.82 21.46
CA PRO A 302 -20.42 11.73 20.07
C PRO A 302 -20.44 13.07 19.33
N GLY A 303 -20.18 13.04 18.03
CA GLY A 303 -20.23 14.22 17.14
C GLY A 303 -19.13 15.26 17.39
N SER A 304 -18.08 14.91 18.14
CA SER A 304 -17.01 15.86 18.47
C SER A 304 -16.04 16.08 17.32
N VAL A 305 -15.41 17.25 17.26
CA VAL A 305 -14.27 17.54 16.37
C VAL A 305 -13.03 17.76 17.21
N VAL A 306 -12.19 16.74 17.31
CA VAL A 306 -10.97 16.73 18.14
C VAL A 306 -9.84 17.39 17.35
N ASN A 307 -9.58 18.66 17.67
CA ASN A 307 -8.58 19.51 17.04
C ASN A 307 -7.42 19.90 17.98
N GLN A 308 -7.34 19.27 19.15
CA GLN A 308 -6.27 19.46 20.14
C GLN A 308 -6.04 18.17 20.93
N ASN A 309 -4.84 18.01 21.47
CA ASN A 309 -4.50 16.85 22.30
C ASN A 309 -5.39 16.76 23.54
N ILE A 310 -5.79 15.54 23.91
CA ILE A 310 -6.63 15.30 25.08
C ILE A 310 -5.82 14.53 26.12
N PRO A 311 -5.56 15.10 27.31
CA PRO A 311 -4.78 14.43 28.34
C PRO A 311 -5.54 13.25 28.94
N SER A 312 -4.80 12.28 29.46
CA SER A 312 -5.37 11.11 30.13
C SER A 312 -6.36 11.47 31.23
N ASN A 313 -7.29 10.56 31.50
CA ASN A 313 -8.33 10.73 32.53
C ASN A 313 -9.25 11.95 32.27
N SER A 314 -9.64 12.15 31.01
CA SER A 314 -10.49 13.27 30.60
C SER A 314 -11.76 12.81 29.91
N ILE A 315 -12.82 13.60 30.09
CA ILE A 315 -14.03 13.56 29.28
C ILE A 315 -14.04 14.84 28.47
N ALA A 316 -14.04 14.72 27.14
CA ALA A 316 -14.03 15.85 26.21
C ALA A 316 -15.13 15.70 25.16
N TYR A 317 -15.74 16.81 24.74
CA TYR A 317 -16.76 16.79 23.68
C TYR A 317 -16.95 18.16 23.03
N GLY A 318 -17.64 18.19 21.89
CA GLY A 318 -18.10 19.40 21.21
C GLY A 318 -17.37 19.71 19.89
N VAL A 319 -17.77 20.83 19.27
CA VAL A 319 -17.22 21.35 18.02
C VAL A 319 -16.86 22.83 18.21
N PRO A 320 -15.60 23.19 18.46
CA PRO A 320 -14.44 22.30 18.65
C PRO A 320 -14.50 21.52 19.97
N CYS A 321 -13.82 20.37 20.03
CA CYS A 321 -13.80 19.50 21.21
C CYS A 321 -13.07 20.17 22.38
N LYS A 322 -13.73 20.27 23.53
CA LYS A 322 -13.17 20.84 24.75
C LYS A 322 -13.22 19.84 25.88
N ILE A 323 -12.19 19.86 26.74
CA ILE A 323 -12.15 19.08 27.97
C ILE A 323 -13.24 19.62 28.90
N SER A 324 -14.18 18.75 29.29
CA SER A 324 -15.31 19.11 30.17
C SER A 324 -15.00 18.81 31.62
N ARG A 325 -14.60 17.56 31.93
CA ARG A 325 -14.27 17.13 33.30
C ARG A 325 -13.31 15.94 33.28
N LYS A 326 -12.76 15.57 34.44
CA LYS A 326 -11.96 14.35 34.58
C LYS A 326 -12.86 13.11 34.60
N THR A 327 -12.38 12.01 34.04
CA THR A 327 -12.98 10.67 34.25
C THR A 327 -12.80 10.30 35.72
N ARG A 328 -13.74 9.49 36.25
CA ARG A 328 -13.55 8.92 37.57
C ARG A 328 -12.39 7.93 37.49
N ARG A 329 -11.48 7.96 38.46
CA ARG A 329 -10.65 6.79 38.73
C ARG A 329 -11.56 5.83 39.46
N ASP A 330 -11.95 4.76 38.81
CA ASP A 330 -12.54 3.65 39.53
C ASP A 330 -11.40 3.07 40.39
N GLY A 331 -11.65 3.02 41.70
CA GLY A 331 -10.67 2.79 42.75
C GLY A 331 -10.11 1.37 42.80
#